data_AF-A0A4S3PVD0-F1
#
_entry.id   AF-A0A4S3PVD0-F1
#
_cell.length_a   1.000
_cell.length_b   1.000
_cell.length_c   1.000
_cell.angle_alpha   90.00
_cell.angle_beta   90.00
_cell.angle_gamma   90.00
#
_symmetry.space_group_name_H-M   'P 1'
#
loop_
_entity.id
_entity.type
_entity.pdbx_description
1 polymer ?
#
loop_
_entity_poly.entity_id
_entity_poly.type
_entity_poly.pdbx_seq_one_letter_code
_entity_poly.pdbx_strand_id
1 'polypeptide(L)'
;MKKSFVVISCLLIFIVLNPVYIFAKAPPKLSPECLRKMEERDKHFNKLIMQEIIANFKLDINERSYLEMSPRELLAANMVYGGWENDSYFNSINKHFIGEFRGEPRLFIKPQEAFVLYKDPDNNDVMIHLKLIGTIWGVIDQKKKKGNEIEYKEMKCEKKYFKKKKEYYSN
;
A
#
# COMPACT_ATOMS: atom_id res chain seq x y z
N MET A 1 14.06 -26.69 60.56
CA MET A 1 13.15 -26.93 59.41
C MET A 1 11.81 -26.17 59.47
N LYS A 2 11.18 -25.96 60.65
CA LYS A 2 9.88 -25.25 60.74
C LYS A 2 9.93 -23.74 60.43
N LYS A 3 11.01 -23.03 60.77
CA LYS A 3 11.12 -21.56 60.57
C LYS A 3 11.28 -21.16 59.09
N SER A 4 11.98 -21.95 58.28
CA SER A 4 12.16 -21.68 56.85
C SER A 4 10.87 -21.89 56.04
N PHE A 5 10.03 -22.84 56.44
CA PHE A 5 8.73 -23.07 55.80
C PHE A 5 7.75 -21.91 55.97
N VAL A 6 7.78 -21.25 57.13
CA VAL A 6 6.93 -20.08 57.41
C VAL A 6 7.33 -18.88 56.56
N VAL A 7 8.64 -18.66 56.38
CA VAL A 7 9.15 -17.54 55.56
C VAL A 7 8.80 -17.74 54.08
N ILE A 8 8.92 -18.98 53.57
CA ILE A 8 8.55 -19.32 52.18
C ILE A 8 7.03 -19.20 51.98
N SER A 9 6.23 -19.63 52.96
CA SER A 9 4.77 -19.50 52.93
C SER A 9 4.32 -18.03 52.91
N CYS A 10 4.93 -17.16 53.72
CA CYS A 10 4.64 -15.72 53.70
C CYS A 10 5.03 -15.06 52.36
N LEU A 11 6.17 -15.43 51.77
CA LEU A 11 6.59 -14.91 50.46
C LEU A 11 5.63 -15.30 49.33
N LEU A 12 5.13 -16.54 49.34
CA LEU A 12 4.14 -17.00 48.36
C LEU A 12 2.81 -16.25 48.50
N ILE A 13 2.36 -15.97 49.73
CA ILE A 13 1.13 -15.20 49.99
C ILE A 13 1.25 -13.77 49.47
N PHE A 14 2.42 -13.12 49.59
CA PHE A 14 2.65 -11.77 49.07
C PHE A 14 2.63 -11.69 47.53
N ILE A 15 3.02 -12.78 46.83
CA ILE A 15 2.98 -12.85 45.36
C ILE A 15 1.55 -13.06 44.85
N VAL A 16 0.72 -13.83 45.57
CA VAL A 16 -0.67 -14.12 45.17
C VAL A 16 -1.62 -12.95 45.49
N LEU A 17 -1.34 -12.15 46.53
CA LEU A 17 -2.18 -11.02 46.93
C LEU A 17 -1.90 -9.71 46.18
N ASN A 18 -0.80 -9.62 45.42
CA ASN A 18 -0.50 -8.48 44.57
C ASN A 18 -0.58 -8.88 43.10
N PRO A 19 -1.78 -9.00 42.50
CA PRO A 19 -1.86 -9.00 41.05
C PRO A 19 -1.39 -7.62 40.60
N VAL A 20 -0.12 -7.53 40.19
CA VAL A 20 0.41 -6.36 39.49
C VAL A 20 -0.33 -6.32 38.16
N TYR A 21 -1.48 -5.67 38.15
CA TYR A 21 -2.20 -5.35 36.92
C TYR A 21 -1.38 -4.32 36.17
N ILE A 22 -0.42 -4.80 35.38
CA ILE A 22 0.25 -3.99 34.37
C ILE A 22 -0.79 -3.73 33.28
N PHE A 23 -1.63 -2.72 33.47
CA PHE A 23 -2.43 -2.18 32.38
C PHE A 23 -1.47 -1.48 31.41
N ALA A 24 -0.96 -2.23 30.44
CA ALA A 24 -0.34 -1.64 29.27
C ALA A 24 -1.37 -0.69 28.65
N LYS A 25 -1.06 0.60 28.57
CA LYS A 25 -1.91 1.57 27.87
C LYS A 25 -2.13 1.05 26.45
N ALA A 26 -3.36 1.11 25.95
CA ALA A 26 -3.61 0.72 24.56
C ALA A 26 -2.79 1.63 23.61
N PRO A 27 -2.21 1.07 22.54
CA PRO A 27 -1.51 1.89 21.56
C PRO A 27 -2.49 2.91 20.95
N PRO A 28 -2.01 4.11 20.59
CA PRO A 28 -2.86 5.09 19.91
C PRO A 28 -3.40 4.49 18.61
N LYS A 29 -4.63 4.86 18.26
CA LYS A 29 -5.30 4.46 17.01
C LYS A 29 -5.84 5.69 16.29
N LEU A 30 -5.91 5.61 14.96
CA LEU A 30 -6.62 6.59 14.15
C LEU A 30 -8.14 6.47 14.39
N SER A 31 -8.85 7.59 14.37
CA SER A 31 -10.32 7.55 14.42
C SER A 31 -10.87 7.03 13.09
N PRO A 32 -12.05 6.37 13.09
CA PRO A 32 -12.71 5.93 11.85
C PRO A 32 -12.92 7.08 10.85
N GLU A 33 -13.26 8.27 11.34
CA GLU A 33 -13.39 9.46 10.49
C GLU A 33 -12.06 9.86 9.84
N CYS A 34 -10.95 9.80 10.56
CA CYS A 34 -9.63 10.12 10.00
C CYS A 34 -9.24 9.10 8.92
N LEU A 35 -9.48 7.80 9.17
CA LEU A 35 -9.25 6.74 8.18
C LEU A 35 -10.04 6.98 6.89
N ARG A 36 -11.34 7.29 7.00
CA ARG A 36 -12.18 7.60 5.82
C ARG A 36 -11.64 8.80 5.03
N LYS A 37 -11.25 9.88 5.72
CA LYS A 37 -10.70 11.07 5.06
C LYS A 37 -9.36 10.76 4.38
N MET A 38 -8.48 9.99 5.03
CA MET A 38 -7.21 9.55 4.44
C MET A 38 -7.46 8.76 3.15
N GLU A 39 -8.40 7.82 3.17
CA GLU A 39 -8.77 7.05 1.98
C GLU A 39 -9.31 7.95 0.85
N GLU A 40 -10.18 8.91 1.16
CA GLU A 40 -10.70 9.87 0.18
C GLU A 40 -9.61 10.74 -0.43
N ARG A 41 -8.65 11.21 0.38
CA ARG A 41 -7.47 11.95 -0.11
C ARG A 41 -6.63 11.06 -1.02
N ASP A 42 -6.33 9.83 -0.61
CA ASP A 42 -5.46 8.95 -1.39
C ASP A 42 -6.09 8.61 -2.74
N LYS A 43 -7.41 8.35 -2.77
CA LYS A 43 -8.18 8.19 -4.01
C LYS A 43 -8.10 9.43 -4.89
N HIS A 44 -8.31 10.62 -4.31
CA HIS A 44 -8.25 11.87 -5.06
C HIS A 44 -6.85 12.13 -5.63
N PHE A 45 -5.81 11.93 -4.83
CA PHE A 45 -4.42 12.09 -5.21
C PHE A 45 -4.03 11.17 -6.36
N ASN A 46 -4.32 9.87 -6.24
CA ASN A 46 -4.05 8.89 -7.30
C ASN A 46 -4.82 9.21 -8.59
N LYS A 47 -6.07 9.68 -8.46
CA LYS A 47 -6.87 10.11 -9.62
C LYS A 47 -6.21 11.28 -10.36
N LEU A 48 -5.73 12.29 -9.65
CA LEU A 48 -5.05 13.44 -10.28
C LEU A 48 -3.77 13.00 -11.00
N ILE A 49 -2.97 12.13 -10.38
CA ILE A 49 -1.76 11.58 -11.01
C ILE A 49 -2.11 10.84 -12.30
N MET A 50 -3.10 9.94 -12.27
CA MET A 50 -3.46 9.16 -13.47
C MET A 50 -4.02 10.03 -14.59
N GLN A 51 -4.86 11.00 -14.25
CA GLN A 51 -5.39 11.96 -15.22
C GLN A 51 -4.27 12.75 -15.90
N GLU A 52 -3.28 13.19 -15.13
CA GLU A 52 -2.11 13.87 -15.68
C GLU A 52 -1.31 12.95 -16.62
N ILE A 53 -0.95 11.75 -16.18
CA ILE A 53 -0.15 10.81 -16.98
C ILE A 53 -0.85 10.51 -18.32
N ILE A 54 -2.14 10.18 -18.27
CA ILE A 54 -2.97 9.90 -19.45
C ILE A 54 -2.96 11.10 -20.41
N ALA A 55 -3.13 12.32 -19.88
CA ALA A 55 -3.10 13.53 -20.69
C ALA A 55 -1.71 13.82 -21.28
N ASN A 56 -0.64 13.66 -20.50
CA ASN A 56 0.74 13.92 -20.90
C ASN A 56 1.20 12.98 -22.03
N PHE A 57 0.76 11.73 -21.98
CA PHE A 57 1.00 10.74 -23.04
C PHE A 57 -0.05 10.74 -24.15
N LYS A 58 -1.14 11.51 -24.01
CA LYS A 58 -2.28 11.56 -24.94
C LYS A 58 -2.86 10.17 -25.21
N LEU A 59 -3.02 9.39 -24.15
CA LEU A 59 -3.52 8.02 -24.24
C LEU A 59 -5.03 8.03 -24.41
N ASP A 60 -5.53 7.26 -25.37
CA ASP A 60 -6.97 7.01 -25.53
C ASP A 60 -7.37 5.80 -24.66
N ILE A 61 -7.33 6.01 -23.35
CA ILE A 61 -7.72 5.03 -22.34
C ILE A 61 -9.04 5.50 -21.74
N ASN A 62 -10.07 4.67 -21.86
CA ASN A 62 -11.36 4.89 -21.24
C ASN A 62 -11.84 3.61 -20.54
N GLU A 63 -12.71 3.75 -19.54
CA GLU A 63 -13.23 2.65 -18.71
C GLU A 63 -14.03 1.60 -19.52
N ARG A 64 -14.45 1.92 -20.75
CA ARG A 64 -15.15 0.97 -21.64
C ARG A 64 -14.18 0.12 -22.47
N SER A 65 -12.95 0.60 -22.67
CA SER A 65 -11.95 -0.02 -23.55
C SER A 65 -10.83 -0.72 -22.78
N TYR A 66 -10.56 -0.32 -21.53
CA TYR A 66 -9.57 -0.93 -20.66
C TYR A 66 -10.14 -1.22 -19.29
N LEU A 67 -9.77 -2.37 -18.75
CA LEU A 67 -9.92 -2.66 -17.32
C LEU A 67 -8.78 -1.97 -16.58
N GLU A 68 -9.11 -1.11 -15.63
CA GLU A 68 -8.15 -0.52 -14.69
C GLU A 68 -7.95 -1.44 -13.49
N MET A 69 -6.70 -1.68 -13.10
CA MET A 69 -6.36 -2.48 -11.92
C MET A 69 -5.19 -1.84 -11.16
N SER A 70 -5.29 -1.84 -9.84
CA SER A 70 -4.18 -1.61 -8.91
C SER A 70 -3.28 -2.86 -8.79
N PRO A 71 -2.05 -2.73 -8.25
CA PRO A 71 -1.20 -3.89 -7.97
C PRO A 71 -1.87 -4.89 -7.02
N ARG A 72 -2.66 -4.40 -6.06
CA ARG A 72 -3.40 -5.24 -5.12
C ARG A 72 -4.52 -6.02 -5.79
N GLU A 73 -5.26 -5.39 -6.70
CA GLU A 73 -6.30 -6.07 -7.48
C GLU A 73 -5.70 -7.09 -8.45
N LEU A 74 -4.55 -6.79 -9.06
CA LEU A 74 -3.83 -7.74 -9.90
C LEU A 74 -3.39 -8.98 -9.10
N LEU A 75 -2.85 -8.78 -7.89
CA LEU A 75 -2.50 -9.86 -6.97
C LEU A 75 -3.73 -10.68 -6.57
N ALA A 76 -4.84 -10.01 -6.23
CA ALA A 76 -6.08 -10.67 -5.89
C ALA A 76 -6.60 -11.52 -7.07
N ALA A 77 -6.56 -11.00 -8.29
CA ALA A 77 -6.94 -11.73 -9.50
C ALA A 77 -6.07 -12.99 -9.70
N ASN A 78 -4.77 -12.90 -9.46
CA ASN A 78 -3.86 -14.06 -9.48
C ASN A 78 -4.27 -15.14 -8.48
N MET A 79 -4.69 -14.74 -7.27
CA MET A 79 -5.16 -15.68 -6.24
C MET A 79 -6.46 -16.38 -6.61
N VAL A 80 -7.38 -15.73 -7.34
CA VAL A 80 -8.70 -16.30 -7.68
C VAL A 80 -8.59 -17.57 -8.52
N TYR A 81 -7.66 -17.63 -9.48
CA TYR A 81 -7.45 -18.83 -10.30
C TYR A 81 -6.38 -19.79 -9.73
N GLY A 82 -5.98 -19.56 -8.47
CA GLY A 82 -5.08 -20.44 -7.72
C GLY A 82 -3.60 -20.17 -7.90
N GLY A 83 -3.20 -19.31 -8.85
CA GLY A 83 -1.81 -19.03 -9.19
C GLY A 83 -1.06 -20.26 -9.70
N TRP A 84 -0.23 -20.13 -10.73
CA TRP A 84 0.62 -21.23 -11.19
C TRP A 84 2.06 -21.02 -10.73
N GLU A 85 2.77 -22.11 -10.43
CA GLU A 85 4.18 -22.06 -9.97
C GLU A 85 5.06 -21.30 -10.98
N ASN A 86 4.76 -21.43 -12.28
CA ASN A 86 5.34 -20.64 -13.36
C ASN A 86 4.27 -19.85 -14.12
N ASP A 87 3.65 -18.90 -13.44
CA ASP A 87 2.71 -17.96 -14.07
C ASP A 87 3.45 -16.85 -14.83
N SER A 88 3.93 -17.15 -16.04
CA SER A 88 4.62 -16.16 -16.87
C SER A 88 3.72 -14.98 -17.25
N TYR A 89 2.41 -15.21 -17.33
CA TYR A 89 1.43 -14.18 -17.68
C TYR A 89 1.35 -13.12 -16.56
N PHE A 90 1.11 -13.55 -15.33
CA PHE A 90 1.07 -12.66 -14.18
C PHE A 90 2.44 -12.06 -13.88
N ASN A 91 3.50 -12.87 -13.83
CA ASN A 91 4.84 -12.41 -13.45
C ASN A 91 5.41 -11.38 -14.42
N SER A 92 5.10 -11.50 -15.72
CA SER A 92 5.53 -10.54 -16.73
C SER A 92 4.89 -9.16 -16.58
N ILE A 93 3.68 -9.06 -16.01
CA ILE A 93 3.08 -7.78 -15.63
C ILE A 93 3.60 -7.33 -14.25
N ASN A 94 3.54 -8.22 -13.25
CA ASN A 94 3.74 -7.89 -11.85
C ASN A 94 5.12 -7.27 -11.58
N LYS A 95 6.15 -7.67 -12.32
CA LYS A 95 7.51 -7.10 -12.20
C LYS A 95 7.57 -5.59 -12.41
N HIS A 96 6.60 -5.00 -13.12
CA HIS A 96 6.53 -3.56 -13.38
C HIS A 96 6.00 -2.75 -12.17
N PHE A 97 5.51 -3.43 -11.13
CA PHE A 97 5.06 -2.81 -9.88
C PHE A 97 6.11 -2.88 -8.76
N ILE A 98 7.32 -3.32 -9.07
CA ILE A 98 8.44 -3.33 -8.12
C ILE A 98 9.15 -1.99 -8.21
N GLY A 99 9.12 -1.20 -7.13
CA GLY A 99 9.83 0.07 -7.06
C GLY A 99 9.16 1.08 -6.13
N GLU A 100 9.72 2.28 -6.13
CA GLU A 100 9.15 3.45 -5.45
C GLU A 100 8.35 4.28 -6.44
N PHE A 101 7.15 4.68 -6.02
CA PHE A 101 6.21 5.42 -6.84
C PHE A 101 5.62 6.58 -6.03
N ARG A 102 5.32 7.69 -6.72
CA ARG A 102 4.42 8.71 -6.18
C ARG A 102 3.00 8.31 -6.50
N GLY A 103 2.21 8.12 -5.45
CA GLY A 103 0.87 7.55 -5.57
C GLY A 103 0.91 6.06 -5.88
N GLU A 104 -0.23 5.54 -6.33
CA GLU A 104 -0.38 4.13 -6.69
C GLU A 104 -0.24 3.94 -8.21
N PRO A 105 0.68 3.08 -8.69
CA PRO A 105 0.78 2.75 -10.11
C PRO A 105 -0.49 2.00 -10.58
N ARG A 106 -0.84 2.10 -11.86
CA ARG A 106 -2.06 1.47 -12.40
C ARG A 106 -1.77 0.67 -13.66
N LEU A 107 -2.44 -0.47 -13.76
CA LEU A 107 -2.55 -1.27 -14.97
C LEU A 107 -3.82 -0.88 -15.72
N PHE A 108 -3.72 -0.62 -17.01
CA PHE A 108 -4.86 -0.55 -17.92
C PHE A 108 -4.71 -1.67 -18.93
N ILE A 109 -5.59 -2.66 -18.89
CA ILE A 109 -5.45 -3.90 -19.67
C ILE A 109 -6.70 -4.18 -20.51
N LYS A 110 -6.48 -4.64 -21.74
CA LYS A 110 -7.51 -5.18 -22.63
C LYS A 110 -6.93 -6.37 -23.41
N PRO A 111 -7.71 -7.07 -24.26
CA PRO A 111 -7.16 -8.16 -25.06
C PRO A 111 -5.91 -7.73 -25.85
N GLN A 112 -4.80 -8.43 -25.60
CA GLN A 112 -3.49 -8.28 -26.27
C GLN A 112 -2.71 -6.99 -26.02
N GLU A 113 -3.24 -6.00 -25.30
CA GLU A 113 -2.58 -4.70 -25.07
C GLU A 113 -2.78 -4.23 -23.63
N ALA A 114 -1.72 -3.70 -23.02
CA ALA A 114 -1.80 -3.13 -21.69
C ALA A 114 -0.84 -1.94 -21.51
N PHE A 115 -1.18 -1.06 -20.57
CA PHE A 115 -0.33 0.04 -20.13
C PHE A 115 -0.11 -0.05 -18.63
N VAL A 116 1.15 0.04 -18.19
CA VAL A 116 1.48 0.32 -16.79
C VAL A 116 1.85 1.78 -16.69
N LEU A 117 1.07 2.53 -15.92
CA LEU A 117 1.20 3.97 -15.74
C LEU A 117 1.59 4.27 -14.30
N TYR A 118 2.60 5.12 -14.10
CA TYR A 118 3.00 5.55 -12.77
C TYR A 118 3.76 6.87 -12.80
N LYS A 119 3.85 7.53 -11.65
CA LYS A 119 4.72 8.67 -11.43
C LYS A 119 5.90 8.25 -10.57
N ASP A 120 7.12 8.57 -11.00
CA ASP A 120 8.34 8.25 -10.26
C ASP A 120 8.59 9.23 -9.09
N PRO A 121 9.58 8.98 -8.20
CA PRO A 121 9.90 9.87 -7.09
C PRO A 121 10.29 11.30 -7.49
N ASP A 122 10.77 11.49 -8.72
CA ASP A 122 11.20 12.76 -9.31
C ASP A 122 10.06 13.51 -10.04
N ASN A 123 8.81 13.07 -9.85
CA ASN A 123 7.60 13.60 -10.50
C ASN A 123 7.55 13.43 -12.02
N ASN A 124 8.28 12.47 -12.59
CA ASN A 124 8.15 12.14 -14.00
C ASN A 124 7.01 11.15 -14.20
N ASP A 125 6.25 11.37 -15.26
CA ASP A 125 5.22 10.46 -15.73
C ASP A 125 5.90 9.35 -16.56
N VAL A 126 5.58 8.11 -16.23
CA VAL A 126 6.11 6.94 -16.90
C VAL A 126 4.96 6.11 -17.47
N MET A 127 5.12 5.75 -18.74
CA MET A 127 4.24 4.85 -19.46
C MET A 127 5.06 3.66 -19.96
N ILE A 128 4.64 2.46 -19.56
CA ILE A 128 5.15 1.20 -20.12
C ILE A 128 4.03 0.59 -20.94
N HIS A 129 4.25 0.46 -22.24
CA HIS A 129 3.32 -0.17 -23.17
C HIS A 129 3.70 -1.64 -23.34
N LEU A 130 2.74 -2.52 -23.05
CA LEU A 130 2.88 -3.96 -23.07
C LEU A 130 1.99 -4.56 -24.16
N LYS A 131 2.50 -5.60 -24.81
CA LYS A 131 1.74 -6.45 -25.74
C LYS A 131 1.84 -7.90 -25.30
N LEU A 132 0.73 -8.63 -25.39
CA LEU A 132 0.75 -10.06 -25.13
C LEU A 132 1.40 -10.79 -26.31
N ILE A 133 2.51 -11.47 -26.06
CA ILE A 133 3.26 -12.28 -27.02
C ILE A 133 3.29 -13.70 -26.47
N GLY A 134 2.46 -14.58 -27.04
CA GLY A 134 2.22 -15.90 -26.46
C GLY A 134 1.59 -15.78 -25.08
N THR A 135 2.31 -16.20 -24.03
CA THR A 135 1.89 -16.17 -22.63
C THR A 135 2.59 -15.09 -21.80
N ILE A 136 3.28 -14.14 -22.43
CA ILE A 136 4.11 -13.13 -21.77
C ILE A 136 3.71 -11.74 -22.23
N TRP A 137 3.59 -10.80 -21.29
CA TRP A 137 3.50 -9.39 -21.58
C TRP A 137 4.88 -8.81 -21.86
N GLY A 138 5.16 -8.57 -23.14
CA GLY A 138 6.40 -7.97 -23.60
C GLY A 138 6.30 -6.45 -23.65
N VAL A 139 7.36 -5.76 -23.21
CA VAL A 139 7.47 -4.31 -23.36
C VAL A 139 7.71 -3.98 -24.83
N ILE A 140 6.82 -3.20 -25.43
CA ILE A 140 6.97 -2.73 -26.81
C ILE A 140 7.35 -1.25 -26.89
N ASP A 141 7.07 -0.47 -25.85
CA ASP A 141 7.48 0.93 -25.74
C ASP A 141 7.55 1.33 -24.26
N GLN A 142 8.50 2.20 -23.94
CA GLN A 142 8.61 2.81 -22.61
C GLN A 142 8.97 4.27 -22.79
N LYS A 143 8.13 5.14 -22.23
CA LYS A 143 8.33 6.59 -22.30
C LYS A 143 8.32 7.19 -20.92
N LYS A 144 9.20 8.17 -20.73
CA LYS A 144 9.30 9.01 -19.53
C LYS A 144 9.16 10.46 -19.94
N LYS A 145 8.29 11.21 -19.28
CA LYS A 145 8.11 12.65 -19.49
C LYS A 145 8.12 13.37 -18.16
N LYS A 146 8.59 14.61 -18.17
CA LYS A 146 8.47 15.47 -16.99
C LYS A 146 6.99 15.71 -16.72
N GLY A 147 6.54 15.36 -15.51
CA GLY A 147 5.21 15.69 -15.01
C GLY A 147 5.28 16.87 -14.05
N ASN A 148 4.11 17.29 -13.59
CA ASN A 148 3.98 18.28 -12.52
C ASN A 148 4.12 17.58 -11.15
N GLU A 149 4.53 18.37 -10.17
CA GLU A 149 4.43 17.97 -8.78
C GLU A 149 2.99 18.14 -8.31
N ILE A 150 2.38 17.02 -7.88
CA ILE A 150 1.05 17.02 -7.26
C ILE A 150 1.27 16.97 -5.75
N GLU A 151 0.75 17.97 -5.03
CA GLU A 151 0.95 18.10 -3.59
C GLU A 151 0.16 17.02 -2.83
N TYR A 152 0.84 16.23 -2.00
CA TYR A 152 0.22 15.31 -1.07
C TYR A 152 -0.05 16.00 0.28
N LYS A 153 -1.30 16.38 0.53
CA LYS A 153 -1.69 17.12 1.73
C LYS A 153 -1.83 16.20 2.94
N GLU A 154 -0.86 16.27 3.84
CA GLU A 154 -0.91 15.53 5.12
C GLU A 154 -2.04 16.06 6.02
N MET A 155 -2.82 15.14 6.61
CA MET A 155 -3.99 15.51 7.41
C MET A 155 -3.62 15.90 8.84
N LYS A 156 -4.37 16.85 9.42
CA LYS A 156 -4.20 17.25 10.83
C LYS A 156 -4.38 16.07 11.80
N CYS A 157 -5.33 15.17 11.53
CA CYS A 157 -5.61 14.02 12.38
C CYS A 157 -4.49 12.97 12.31
N GLU A 158 -3.89 12.78 11.13
CA GLU A 158 -2.74 11.91 10.89
C GLU A 158 -1.49 12.44 11.61
N LYS A 159 -1.18 13.73 11.47
CA LYS A 159 -0.12 14.42 12.25
C LYS A 159 -0.26 14.19 13.75
N LYS A 160 -1.48 14.38 14.27
CA LYS A 160 -1.79 14.18 15.69
C LYS A 160 -1.59 12.73 16.12
N TYR A 161 -1.94 11.77 15.27
CA TYR A 161 -1.72 10.35 15.52
C TYR A 161 -0.23 10.00 15.57
N PHE A 162 0.58 10.46 14.60
CA PHE A 162 2.02 10.21 14.60
C PHE A 162 2.71 10.79 15.82
N LYS A 163 2.32 12.00 16.26
CA LYS A 163 2.81 12.58 17.52
C LYS A 163 2.51 11.67 18.72
N LYS A 164 1.26 11.26 18.89
CA LYS A 164 0.86 10.34 19.97
C LYS A 164 1.58 8.99 19.90
N LYS A 165 1.76 8.45 18.70
CA LYS A 165 2.47 7.20 18.47
C LYS A 165 3.93 7.31 18.91
N LYS A 166 4.61 8.38 18.52
CA LYS A 166 5.99 8.66 18.95
C LYS A 166 6.10 8.76 20.48
N GLU A 167 5.20 9.52 21.11
CA GLU A 167 5.15 9.65 22.58
C GLU A 167 4.91 8.30 23.28
N TYR A 168 4.04 7.45 22.71
CA TYR A 168 3.74 6.13 23.27
C TYR A 168 4.95 5.18 23.26
N TYR A 169 5.73 5.16 22.18
CA TYR A 169 6.91 4.28 22.06
C TYR A 169 8.20 4.88 22.63
N SER A 170 8.20 6.17 23.01
CA SER A 170 9.34 6.81 23.68
C SER A 170 9.27 6.71 25.20
N ASN A 171 8.18 6.16 25.75
CA ASN A 171 7.97 5.86 27.17
C ASN A 171 7.98 4.34 27.38
#